data_AF-A0A3D9H1I0-F1
#
_entry.id   AF-A0A3D9H1I0-F1
#
_cell.length_a   1.000
_cell.length_b   1.000
_cell.length_c   1.000
_cell.angle_alpha   90.00
_cell.angle_beta   90.00
_cell.angle_gamma   90.00
#
_symmetry.space_group_name_H-M   'P 1'
#
loop_
_entity.id
_entity.type
_entity.pdbx_description
1 polymer ?
#
loop_
_entity_poly.entity_id
_entity_poly.type
_entity_poly.pdbx_seq_one_letter_code
_entity_poly.pdbx_strand_id
1 'polypeptide(L)'
;MLQDLKEAWAWFPGFVNQLFSKGGRGLIHDHEAVTEFVSTRAAFIAQKTLYGYVKTRMGTSHPKMFSDDTYIRSVNIAKMHVFAACLSDLSLFTAWHLLRGRMVTVKEAEALALAAYLRGLGENEAAGDPEDPFDSEEAVTLFKSRLKSFDWHTEREAPALFTASPAALFKWAPIAPELKKRDRVIVYNSIRFAWREIRGDFVRRLKWMDREDQAAD
;
A
#
# COMPACT_ATOMS: atom_id res chain seq x y z
N MET A 1 9.75 14.68 28.21
CA MET A 1 10.54 14.89 26.96
C MET A 1 11.00 13.59 26.30
N LEU A 2 11.85 12.75 26.91
CA LEU A 2 12.16 11.40 26.39
C LEU A 2 11.05 10.38 26.67
N GLN A 3 10.20 10.64 27.67
CA GLN A 3 9.01 9.84 28.00
C GLN A 3 7.85 10.10 27.03
N ASP A 4 7.54 11.36 26.69
CA ASP A 4 6.50 11.70 25.70
C ASP A 4 6.80 11.14 24.30
N LEU A 5 8.08 11.11 23.90
CA LEU A 5 8.52 10.48 22.65
C LEU A 5 8.35 8.95 22.69
N LYS A 6 8.50 8.31 23.86
CA LYS A 6 8.23 6.88 24.05
C LYS A 6 6.73 6.59 24.09
N GLU A 7 5.89 7.50 24.61
CA GLU A 7 4.43 7.37 24.66
C GLU A 7 3.77 7.61 23.30
N ALA A 8 4.25 8.59 22.51
CA ALA A 8 3.83 8.76 21.12
C ALA A 8 4.27 7.56 20.24
N TRP A 9 5.40 6.93 20.59
CA TRP A 9 5.83 5.64 20.03
C TRP A 9 5.14 4.42 20.67
N ALA A 10 4.39 4.57 21.76
CA ALA A 10 3.67 3.48 22.42
C ALA A 10 2.30 3.18 21.79
N TRP A 11 1.80 4.09 20.93
CA TRP A 11 0.69 3.83 20.01
C TRP A 11 1.09 3.11 18.71
N PHE A 12 2.40 3.02 18.42
CA PHE A 12 2.94 2.34 17.24
C PHE A 12 3.04 0.80 17.32
N PRO A 13 3.21 0.10 18.47
CA PRO A 13 3.54 -1.32 18.46
C PRO A 13 2.37 -2.25 18.13
N GLY A 14 1.13 -1.92 18.49
CA GLY A 14 -0.02 -2.81 18.25
C GLY A 14 -0.20 -3.16 16.78
N PHE A 15 -0.10 -2.16 15.91
CA PHE A 15 -0.23 -2.31 14.45
C PHE A 15 1.07 -2.80 13.79
N VAL A 16 2.23 -2.32 14.26
CA VAL A 16 3.55 -2.64 13.68
C VAL A 16 4.02 -4.06 14.05
N ASN A 17 3.86 -4.52 15.30
CA ASN A 17 4.14 -5.91 15.65
C ASN A 17 3.20 -6.88 14.94
N GLN A 18 1.95 -6.49 14.67
CA GLN A 18 1.01 -7.33 13.92
C GLN A 18 1.42 -7.44 12.44
N LEU A 19 1.92 -6.37 11.82
CA LEU A 19 2.46 -6.37 10.45
C LEU A 19 3.81 -7.11 10.30
N PHE A 20 4.70 -7.05 11.30
CA PHE A 20 5.99 -7.77 11.27
C PHE A 20 5.93 -9.21 11.79
N SER A 21 4.92 -9.59 12.59
CA SER A 21 4.71 -10.98 13.03
C SER A 21 3.89 -11.81 12.02
N LYS A 22 2.98 -11.18 11.25
CA LYS A 22 2.21 -11.85 10.21
C LYS A 22 2.81 -11.75 8.80
N GLY A 23 3.67 -10.77 8.51
CA GLY A 23 4.33 -10.65 7.19
C GLY A 23 5.35 -11.76 6.96
N GLY A 24 4.86 -12.98 6.69
CA GLY A 24 5.66 -14.18 6.56
C GLY A 24 6.82 -13.96 5.58
N ARG A 25 8.01 -14.43 5.95
CA ARG A 25 9.14 -14.60 5.00
C ARG A 25 8.92 -15.84 4.10
N GLY A 26 7.71 -16.41 4.12
CA GLY A 26 7.35 -17.63 3.41
C GLY A 26 7.25 -17.44 1.90
N LEU A 27 7.23 -18.57 1.20
CA LEU A 27 7.04 -18.64 -0.23
C LEU A 27 5.63 -18.21 -0.62
N ILE A 28 5.50 -17.52 -1.74
CA ILE A 28 4.22 -17.12 -2.32
C ILE A 28 3.86 -18.17 -3.38
N HIS A 29 2.93 -19.05 -3.06
CA HIS A 29 2.60 -20.21 -3.89
C HIS A 29 1.11 -20.39 -4.15
N ASP A 30 0.26 -19.55 -3.53
CA ASP A 30 -1.19 -19.58 -3.69
C ASP A 30 -1.79 -18.16 -3.62
N HIS A 31 -3.12 -18.08 -3.79
CA HIS A 31 -3.88 -16.84 -3.77
C HIS A 31 -3.89 -16.19 -2.38
N GLU A 32 -3.83 -16.99 -1.31
CA GLU A 32 -3.87 -16.51 0.06
C GLU A 32 -2.57 -15.77 0.40
N ALA A 33 -1.42 -16.37 0.09
CA ALA A 33 -0.10 -15.78 0.28
C ALA A 33 0.09 -14.51 -0.56
N VAL A 34 -0.47 -14.45 -1.77
CA VAL A 34 -0.49 -13.19 -2.56
C VAL A 34 -1.27 -12.12 -1.84
N THR A 35 -2.46 -12.46 -1.33
CA THR A 35 -3.33 -11.49 -0.66
C THR A 35 -2.71 -10.97 0.63
N GLU A 36 -2.13 -11.85 1.45
CA GLU A 36 -1.40 -11.48 2.66
C GLU A 36 -0.18 -10.59 2.33
N PHE A 37 0.57 -10.94 1.28
CA PHE A 37 1.68 -10.12 0.80
C PHE A 37 1.21 -8.73 0.40
N VAL A 38 0.13 -8.63 -0.37
CA VAL A 38 -0.44 -7.35 -0.82
C VAL A 38 -0.85 -6.49 0.37
N SER A 39 -1.65 -7.05 1.29
CA SER A 39 -2.15 -6.33 2.47
C SER A 39 -1.01 -5.77 3.33
N THR A 40 -0.07 -6.65 3.72
CA THR A 40 1.04 -6.29 4.62
C THR A 40 2.04 -5.31 3.98
N ARG A 41 2.41 -5.52 2.71
CA ARG A 41 3.39 -4.67 2.03
C ARG A 41 2.81 -3.32 1.60
N ALA A 42 1.52 -3.26 1.25
CA ALA A 42 0.85 -2.00 0.98
C ALA A 42 0.78 -1.12 2.23
N ALA A 43 0.40 -1.68 3.38
CA ALA A 43 0.38 -0.98 4.67
C ALA A 43 1.77 -0.44 5.03
N PHE A 44 2.80 -1.28 4.88
CA PHE A 44 4.18 -0.88 5.14
C PHE A 44 4.62 0.30 4.26
N ILE A 45 4.37 0.26 2.95
CA ILE A 45 4.78 1.33 2.04
C ILE A 45 4.02 2.62 2.31
N ALA A 46 2.71 2.54 2.52
CA ALA A 46 1.90 3.70 2.87
C ALA A 46 2.43 4.38 4.14
N GLN A 47 2.69 3.59 5.19
CA GLN A 47 3.24 4.09 6.44
C GLN A 47 4.64 4.69 6.24
N LYS A 48 5.58 3.92 5.70
CA LYS A 48 6.98 4.34 5.51
C LYS A 48 7.07 5.65 4.72
N THR A 49 6.27 5.81 3.68
CA THR A 49 6.37 6.97 2.79
C THR A 49 5.62 8.18 3.32
N LEU A 50 4.43 8.02 3.89
CA LEU A 50 3.68 9.11 4.51
C LEU A 50 4.45 9.70 5.69
N TYR A 51 4.85 8.88 6.65
CA TYR A 51 5.57 9.35 7.83
C TYR A 51 6.97 9.86 7.47
N GLY A 52 7.64 9.24 6.49
CA GLY A 52 8.93 9.72 6.00
C GLY A 52 8.84 11.13 5.42
N TYR A 53 7.81 11.41 4.61
CA TYR A 53 7.61 12.74 4.03
C TYR A 53 7.26 13.77 5.11
N VAL A 54 6.30 13.43 5.96
CA VAL A 54 5.89 14.23 7.12
C VAL A 54 7.08 14.62 7.99
N LYS A 55 7.87 13.63 8.43
CA LYS A 55 9.05 13.84 9.28
C LYS A 55 10.07 14.76 8.62
N THR A 56 10.32 14.56 7.32
CA THR A 56 11.27 15.39 6.57
C THR A 56 10.83 16.85 6.55
N ARG A 57 9.53 17.14 6.40
CA ARG A 57 9.00 18.50 6.38
C ARG A 57 8.93 19.16 7.74
N MET A 58 8.73 18.39 8.80
CA MET A 58 8.62 18.93 10.15
C MET A 58 9.98 19.25 10.78
N GLY A 59 11.07 18.64 10.31
CA GLY A 59 12.41 18.89 10.83
C GLY A 59 12.49 18.68 12.35
N THR A 60 13.07 19.65 13.06
CA THR A 60 13.24 19.61 14.52
C THR A 60 11.95 19.88 15.31
N SER A 61 10.90 20.39 14.67
CA SER A 61 9.60 20.68 15.29
C SER A 61 8.68 19.45 15.38
N HIS A 62 9.12 18.29 14.86
CA HIS A 62 8.38 17.04 14.83
C HIS A 62 7.74 16.64 16.18
N PRO A 63 8.40 16.77 17.35
CA PRO A 63 7.81 16.34 18.62
C PRO A 63 6.63 17.18 19.12
N LYS A 64 6.58 18.48 18.80
CA LYS A 64 5.54 19.41 19.33
C LYS A 64 4.22 19.37 18.57
N MET A 65 4.19 18.78 17.39
CA MET A 65 3.01 18.71 16.51
C MET A 65 2.22 17.42 16.71
N PHE A 66 2.80 16.37 17.30
CA PHE A 66 2.05 15.17 17.72
C PHE A 66 1.33 15.34 19.05
N SER A 67 1.35 16.55 19.63
CA SER A 67 0.46 16.94 20.71
C SER A 67 -0.69 17.84 20.21
N ASP A 68 -0.82 18.02 18.88
CA ASP A 68 -1.92 18.74 18.24
C ASP A 68 -2.90 17.74 17.63
N ASP A 69 -4.11 17.69 18.20
CA ASP A 69 -5.18 16.78 17.79
C ASP A 69 -5.61 17.00 16.34
N THR A 70 -5.57 18.24 15.85
CA THR A 70 -5.91 18.58 14.45
C THR A 70 -4.91 17.96 13.49
N TYR A 71 -3.64 17.99 13.88
CA TYR A 71 -2.57 17.39 13.10
C TYR A 71 -2.68 15.87 13.07
N ILE A 72 -2.91 15.24 14.23
CA ILE A 72 -3.09 13.78 14.33
C ILE A 72 -4.27 13.32 13.46
N ARG A 73 -5.41 14.03 13.52
CA ARG A 73 -6.58 13.75 12.67
C ARG A 73 -6.23 13.82 11.18
N SER A 74 -5.51 14.85 10.77
CA SER A 74 -5.07 15.00 9.37
C SER A 74 -4.14 13.87 8.91
N VAL A 75 -3.27 13.37 9.80
CA VAL A 75 -2.43 12.19 9.52
C VAL A 75 -3.31 10.94 9.41
N ASN A 76 -4.30 10.74 10.28
CA ASN A 76 -5.21 9.58 10.24
C ASN A 76 -5.99 9.50 8.93
N ILE A 77 -6.57 10.62 8.47
CA ILE A 77 -7.23 10.71 7.16
C ILE A 77 -6.25 10.32 6.05
N ALA A 78 -5.03 10.88 6.07
CA ALA A 78 -4.03 10.60 5.05
C ALA A 78 -3.60 9.12 5.01
N LYS A 79 -3.54 8.43 6.17
CA LYS A 79 -3.15 7.02 6.24
C LYS A 79 -4.03 6.14 5.36
N MET A 80 -5.35 6.25 5.52
CA MET A 80 -6.28 5.35 4.82
C MET A 80 -6.30 5.60 3.32
N HIS A 81 -6.27 6.87 2.88
CA HIS A 81 -6.20 7.18 1.46
C HIS A 81 -4.89 6.73 0.79
N VAL A 82 -3.75 6.93 1.45
CA VAL A 82 -2.46 6.48 0.91
C VAL A 82 -2.38 4.95 0.93
N PHE A 83 -2.91 4.31 1.97
CA PHE A 83 -2.98 2.85 2.08
C PHE A 83 -3.84 2.23 0.98
N ALA A 84 -5.07 2.69 0.77
CA ALA A 84 -5.94 2.20 -0.29
C ALA A 84 -5.30 2.37 -1.68
N ALA A 85 -4.61 3.48 -1.92
CA ALA A 85 -3.87 3.67 -3.16
C ALA A 85 -2.66 2.73 -3.31
N CYS A 86 -1.96 2.41 -2.21
CA CYS A 86 -0.90 1.40 -2.20
C CYS A 86 -1.44 -0.01 -2.46
N LEU A 87 -2.58 -0.37 -1.88
CA LEU A 87 -3.29 -1.62 -2.16
C LEU A 87 -3.63 -1.70 -3.65
N SER A 88 -4.21 -0.62 -4.21
CA SER A 88 -4.59 -0.55 -5.62
C SER A 88 -3.40 -0.86 -6.55
N ASP A 89 -2.26 -0.22 -6.31
CA ASP A 89 -1.06 -0.43 -7.12
C ASP A 89 -0.48 -1.84 -6.95
N LEU A 90 -0.40 -2.33 -5.72
CA LEU A 90 0.24 -3.62 -5.44
C LEU A 90 -0.63 -4.82 -5.86
N SER A 91 -1.95 -4.77 -5.62
CA SER A 91 -2.90 -5.76 -6.11
C SER A 91 -2.85 -5.91 -7.63
N LEU A 92 -2.79 -4.77 -8.35
CA LEU A 92 -2.68 -4.79 -9.80
C LEU A 92 -1.33 -5.36 -10.25
N PHE A 93 -0.24 -4.97 -9.60
CA PHE A 93 1.10 -5.48 -9.92
C PHE A 93 1.21 -6.99 -9.74
N THR A 94 0.77 -7.55 -8.60
CA THR A 94 0.92 -8.98 -8.33
C THR A 94 0.10 -9.81 -9.32
N ALA A 95 -1.15 -9.44 -9.57
CA ALA A 95 -1.99 -10.08 -10.57
C ALA A 95 -1.41 -9.99 -12.00
N TRP A 96 -0.96 -8.80 -12.39
CA TRP A 96 -0.30 -8.60 -13.69
C TRP A 96 0.96 -9.45 -13.83
N HIS A 97 1.78 -9.53 -12.78
CA HIS A 97 3.02 -10.31 -12.79
C HIS A 97 2.74 -11.81 -12.98
N LEU A 98 1.76 -12.36 -12.26
CA LEU A 98 1.33 -13.75 -12.43
C LEU A 98 0.80 -14.03 -13.84
N LEU A 99 0.02 -13.10 -14.40
CA LEU A 99 -0.47 -13.21 -15.78
C LEU A 99 0.68 -13.20 -16.80
N ARG A 100 1.74 -12.41 -16.58
CA ARG A 100 2.94 -12.41 -17.44
C ARG A 100 3.79 -13.66 -17.28
N GLY A 101 3.79 -14.26 -16.10
CA GLY A 101 4.34 -15.58 -15.85
C GLY A 101 3.52 -16.74 -16.41
N ARG A 102 2.37 -16.49 -17.06
CA ARG A 102 1.39 -17.52 -17.52
C ARG A 102 0.84 -18.42 -16.41
N MET A 103 0.95 -17.96 -15.16
CA MET A 103 0.51 -18.67 -13.96
C MET A 103 -1.02 -18.61 -13.79
N VAL A 104 -1.65 -17.57 -14.34
CA VAL A 104 -3.09 -17.31 -14.26
C VAL A 104 -3.61 -16.78 -15.60
N THR A 105 -4.91 -16.96 -15.84
CA THR A 105 -5.64 -16.30 -16.93
C THR A 105 -5.93 -14.84 -16.60
N VAL A 106 -6.36 -14.05 -17.60
CA VAL A 106 -6.80 -12.66 -17.38
C VAL A 106 -7.93 -12.58 -16.36
N LYS A 107 -8.92 -13.48 -16.45
CA LYS A 107 -10.06 -13.52 -15.53
C LYS A 107 -9.63 -13.81 -14.09
N GLU A 108 -8.70 -14.74 -13.91
CA GLU A 108 -8.13 -15.06 -12.60
C GLU A 108 -7.28 -13.91 -12.05
N ALA A 109 -6.50 -13.23 -12.89
CA ALA A 109 -5.72 -12.06 -12.51
C ALA A 109 -6.62 -10.91 -12.02
N GLU A 110 -7.69 -10.61 -12.75
CA GLU A 110 -8.67 -9.58 -12.36
C GLU A 110 -9.34 -9.93 -11.03
N ALA A 111 -9.79 -11.18 -10.88
CA ALA A 111 -10.42 -11.66 -9.65
C ALA A 111 -9.45 -11.63 -8.45
N LEU A 112 -8.19 -12.04 -8.65
CA LEU A 112 -7.17 -12.03 -7.61
C LEU A 112 -6.82 -10.60 -7.19
N ALA A 113 -6.67 -9.67 -8.13
CA ALA A 113 -6.42 -8.26 -7.83
C ALA A 113 -7.56 -7.68 -6.97
N LEU A 114 -8.81 -7.94 -7.35
CA LEU A 114 -10.00 -7.50 -6.61
C LEU A 114 -10.06 -8.12 -5.21
N ALA A 115 -9.85 -9.44 -5.09
CA ALA A 115 -9.86 -10.14 -3.81
C ALA A 115 -8.77 -9.61 -2.87
N ALA A 116 -7.55 -9.40 -3.38
CA ALA A 116 -6.44 -8.89 -2.60
C ALA A 116 -6.71 -7.46 -2.07
N TYR A 117 -7.32 -6.62 -2.92
CA TYR A 117 -7.71 -5.26 -2.53
C TYR A 117 -8.80 -5.25 -1.45
N LEU A 118 -9.87 -6.03 -1.65
CA LEU A 118 -11.00 -6.09 -0.71
C LEU A 118 -10.57 -6.64 0.65
N ARG A 119 -9.79 -7.73 0.67
CA ARG A 119 -9.26 -8.29 1.92
C ARG A 119 -8.34 -7.30 2.63
N GLY A 120 -7.39 -6.69 1.92
CA GLY A 120 -6.50 -5.70 2.51
C GLY A 120 -7.25 -4.50 3.09
N LEU A 121 -8.31 -4.04 2.41
CA LEU A 121 -9.13 -2.94 2.90
C LEU A 121 -9.92 -3.34 4.16
N GLY A 122 -10.60 -4.49 4.14
CA GLY A 122 -11.37 -4.99 5.28
C GLY A 122 -10.52 -5.29 6.52
N GLU A 123 -9.29 -5.78 6.33
CA GLU A 123 -8.34 -6.01 7.43
C GLU A 123 -7.88 -4.72 8.13
N ASN A 124 -8.03 -3.55 7.48
CA ASN A 124 -7.50 -2.27 7.96
C ASN A 124 -8.58 -1.17 8.09
N GLU A 125 -9.85 -1.49 7.85
CA GLU A 125 -10.96 -0.52 7.88
C GLU A 125 -11.14 0.12 9.26
N ALA A 126 -10.94 -0.66 10.33
CA ALA A 126 -11.01 -0.18 11.71
C ALA A 126 -9.86 0.78 12.12
N ALA A 127 -8.87 1.01 11.26
CA ALA A 127 -7.76 1.94 11.52
C ALA A 127 -8.07 3.40 11.12
N GLY A 128 -9.27 3.67 10.57
CA GLY A 128 -9.73 5.00 10.18
C GLY A 128 -10.06 5.93 11.36
N ASP A 129 -10.28 7.22 11.05
CA ASP A 129 -10.72 8.21 12.04
C ASP A 129 -12.25 8.11 12.25
N PRO A 130 -12.75 7.92 13.48
CA PRO A 130 -14.19 7.81 13.74
C PRO A 130 -14.99 9.06 13.37
N GLU A 131 -14.37 10.24 13.39
CA GLU A 131 -15.03 11.52 13.10
C GLU A 131 -14.96 11.92 11.61
N ASP A 132 -14.10 11.27 10.83
CA ASP A 132 -13.98 11.46 9.38
C ASP A 132 -13.72 10.09 8.73
N PRO A 133 -14.77 9.27 8.59
CA PRO A 133 -14.62 7.89 8.16
C PRO A 133 -14.15 7.84 6.71
N PHE A 134 -13.15 7.01 6.46
CA PHE A 134 -12.69 6.71 5.12
C PHE A 134 -13.82 6.03 4.32
N ASP A 135 -14.16 6.57 3.15
CA ASP A 135 -15.16 5.98 2.25
C ASP A 135 -14.57 4.75 1.53
N SER A 136 -14.80 3.58 2.13
CA SER A 136 -14.34 2.30 1.60
C SER A 136 -15.08 1.91 0.31
N GLU A 137 -16.35 2.31 0.15
CA GLU A 137 -17.16 2.04 -1.04
C GLU A 137 -16.65 2.82 -2.26
N GLU A 138 -16.33 4.10 -2.09
CA GLU A 138 -15.71 4.93 -3.12
C GLU A 138 -14.36 4.32 -3.54
N ALA A 139 -13.53 3.92 -2.57
CA ALA A 139 -12.23 3.33 -2.83
C ALA A 139 -12.34 2.02 -3.64
N VAL A 140 -13.31 1.16 -3.31
CA VAL A 140 -13.61 -0.07 -4.07
C VAL A 140 -14.11 0.26 -5.48
N THR A 141 -14.96 1.26 -5.63
CA THR A 141 -15.49 1.70 -6.93
C THR A 141 -14.37 2.20 -7.84
N LEU A 142 -13.46 3.03 -7.31
CA LEU A 142 -12.29 3.52 -8.03
C LEU A 142 -11.38 2.37 -8.48
N PHE A 143 -11.16 1.38 -7.61
CA PHE A 143 -10.32 0.24 -7.97
C PHE A 143 -10.97 -0.66 -9.03
N LYS A 144 -12.28 -0.94 -8.93
CA LYS A 144 -13.02 -1.67 -9.97
C LYS A 144 -12.96 -0.95 -11.33
N SER A 145 -13.11 0.38 -11.33
CA SER A 145 -12.96 1.20 -12.55
C SER A 145 -11.55 1.09 -13.14
N ARG A 146 -10.52 1.09 -12.29
CA ARG A 146 -9.14 0.87 -12.70
C ARG A 146 -8.92 -0.52 -13.31
N LEU A 147 -9.46 -1.59 -12.71
CA LEU A 147 -9.36 -2.94 -13.27
C LEU A 147 -10.05 -3.03 -14.64
N LYS A 148 -11.25 -2.46 -14.77
CA LYS A 148 -12.03 -2.45 -16.01
C LYS A 148 -11.33 -1.71 -17.16
N SER A 149 -10.62 -0.62 -16.84
CA SER A 149 -9.89 0.19 -17.82
C SER A 149 -8.46 -0.28 -18.08
N PHE A 150 -7.97 -1.25 -17.30
CA PHE A 150 -6.63 -1.78 -17.46
C PHE A 150 -6.58 -2.76 -18.64
N ASP A 151 -5.76 -2.44 -19.63
CA ASP A 151 -5.48 -3.36 -20.72
C ASP A 151 -4.44 -4.41 -20.27
N TRP A 152 -4.95 -5.61 -20.00
CA TRP A 152 -4.20 -6.79 -19.56
C TRP A 152 -3.30 -7.41 -20.63
N HIS A 153 -3.50 -7.09 -21.91
CA HIS A 153 -2.74 -7.65 -23.02
C HIS A 153 -1.52 -6.81 -23.41
N THR A 154 -1.57 -5.50 -23.16
CA THR A 154 -0.45 -4.60 -23.46
C THR A 154 0.76 -4.89 -22.56
N GLU A 155 1.93 -5.05 -23.18
CA GLU A 155 3.21 -5.13 -22.46
C GLU A 155 3.55 -3.78 -21.82
N ARG A 156 3.92 -3.82 -20.54
CA ARG A 156 4.27 -2.65 -19.74
C ARG A 156 5.38 -3.02 -18.77
N GLU A 157 6.23 -2.07 -18.42
CA GLU A 157 7.15 -2.28 -17.31
C GLU A 157 6.40 -2.20 -15.97
N ALA A 158 6.78 -3.06 -15.02
CA ALA A 158 6.19 -3.10 -13.69
C ALA A 158 6.08 -1.73 -12.98
N PRO A 159 7.06 -0.79 -13.04
CA PRO A 159 6.92 0.53 -12.43
C PRO A 159 5.73 1.35 -12.95
N ALA A 160 5.29 1.12 -14.19
CA ALA A 160 4.18 1.85 -14.81
C ALA A 160 2.82 1.56 -14.14
N LEU A 161 2.73 0.50 -13.35
CA LEU A 161 1.53 0.12 -12.60
C LEU A 161 1.40 0.88 -11.27
N PHE A 162 2.42 1.65 -10.86
CA PHE A 162 2.43 2.33 -9.56
C PHE A 162 2.10 3.82 -9.71
N THR A 163 0.83 4.11 -9.98
CA THR A 163 0.34 5.45 -10.32
C THR A 163 -0.62 6.02 -9.28
N ALA A 164 -1.36 5.18 -8.55
CA ALA A 164 -2.30 5.63 -7.55
C ALA A 164 -1.58 6.12 -6.29
N SER A 165 -0.59 5.35 -5.80
CA SER A 165 0.07 5.64 -4.53
C SER A 165 0.87 6.96 -4.53
N PRO A 166 1.61 7.35 -5.60
CA PRO A 166 2.25 8.67 -5.66
C PRO A 166 1.25 9.83 -5.67
N ALA A 167 0.13 9.67 -6.40
CA ALA A 167 -0.91 10.69 -6.48
C ALA A 167 -1.60 10.87 -5.13
N ALA A 168 -1.92 9.76 -4.44
CA ALA A 168 -2.54 9.79 -3.12
C ALA A 168 -1.61 10.41 -2.07
N LEU A 169 -0.32 10.03 -2.04
CA LEU A 169 0.65 10.61 -1.09
C LEU A 169 0.76 12.12 -1.28
N PHE A 170 0.87 12.58 -2.52
CA PHE A 170 0.91 14.01 -2.83
C PHE A 170 -0.40 14.75 -2.46
N LYS A 171 -1.55 14.14 -2.72
CA LYS A 171 -2.86 14.75 -2.41
C LYS A 171 -3.07 14.85 -0.90
N TRP A 172 -2.92 13.74 -0.19
CA TRP A 172 -3.43 13.56 1.16
C TRP A 172 -2.42 13.84 2.26
N ALA A 173 -1.11 13.86 1.99
CA ALA A 173 -0.13 14.19 3.02
C ALA A 173 -0.48 15.55 3.69
N PRO A 174 -0.47 15.63 5.04
CA PRO A 174 -0.88 16.80 5.81
C PRO A 174 0.26 17.83 5.84
N ILE A 175 0.61 18.30 4.64
CA ILE A 175 1.62 19.31 4.37
C ILE A 175 0.96 20.44 3.60
N ALA A 176 1.32 21.67 3.92
CA ALA A 176 0.74 22.85 3.31
C ALA A 176 0.86 22.81 1.76
N PRO A 177 -0.20 23.17 1.00
CA PRO A 177 -0.26 22.95 -0.45
C PRO A 177 0.92 23.52 -1.25
N GLU A 178 1.42 24.69 -0.88
CA GLU A 178 2.55 25.37 -1.50
C GLU A 178 3.87 24.62 -1.31
N LEU A 179 4.05 23.94 -0.17
CA LEU A 179 5.19 23.07 0.09
C LEU A 179 5.09 21.78 -0.72
N LYS A 180 3.90 21.15 -0.75
CA LYS A 180 3.66 19.95 -1.58
C LYS A 180 4.00 20.21 -3.03
N LYS A 181 3.54 21.34 -3.60
CA LYS A 181 3.84 21.74 -4.99
C LYS A 181 5.35 21.75 -5.28
N ARG A 182 6.17 22.25 -4.34
CA ARG A 182 7.65 22.27 -4.47
C ARG A 182 8.25 20.88 -4.36
N ASP A 183 7.68 20.02 -3.53
CA ASP A 183 8.20 18.68 -3.26
C ASP A 183 7.68 17.61 -4.25
N ARG A 184 6.82 17.96 -5.21
CA ARG A 184 6.10 16.99 -6.06
C ARG A 184 6.99 15.88 -6.62
N VAL A 185 8.11 16.23 -7.26
CA VAL A 185 9.03 15.27 -7.87
C VAL A 185 9.64 14.35 -6.82
N ILE A 186 10.04 14.89 -5.68
CA ILE A 186 10.66 14.15 -4.58
C ILE A 186 9.64 13.18 -3.96
N VAL A 187 8.41 13.63 -3.70
CA VAL A 187 7.33 12.82 -3.14
C VAL A 187 6.93 11.68 -4.08
N TYR A 188 6.79 11.97 -5.37
CA TYR A 188 6.47 10.93 -6.35
C TYR A 188 7.57 9.89 -6.46
N ASN A 189 8.83 10.33 -6.48
CA ASN A 189 9.97 9.44 -6.62
C ASN A 189 10.21 8.61 -5.36
N SER A 190 9.99 9.15 -4.16
CA SER A 190 10.25 8.43 -2.91
C SER A 190 9.44 7.14 -2.80
N ILE A 191 8.14 7.19 -3.09
CA ILE A 191 7.27 6.01 -3.06
C ILE A 191 7.52 5.07 -4.25
N ARG A 192 7.80 5.60 -5.45
CA ARG A 192 8.19 4.77 -6.60
C ARG A 192 9.47 3.98 -6.34
N PHE A 193 10.46 4.58 -5.67
CA PHE A 193 11.67 3.89 -5.28
C PHE A 193 11.41 2.82 -4.21
N ALA A 194 10.55 3.12 -3.22
CA ALA A 194 10.17 2.15 -2.20
C ALA A 194 9.54 0.88 -2.80
N TRP A 195 8.78 1.01 -3.89
CA TRP A 195 8.21 -0.14 -4.60
C TRP A 195 9.23 -1.04 -5.28
N ARG A 196 10.46 -0.59 -5.56
CA ARG A 196 11.49 -1.46 -6.19
C ARG A 196 11.81 -2.67 -5.30
N GLU A 197 11.97 -2.43 -4.00
CA GLU A 197 12.29 -3.46 -3.03
C GLU A 197 11.15 -4.48 -2.89
N ILE A 198 9.91 -4.00 -2.77
CA ILE A 198 8.73 -4.84 -2.63
C ILE A 198 8.49 -5.71 -3.86
N ARG A 199 8.61 -5.14 -5.07
CA ARG A 199 8.50 -5.93 -6.30
C ARG A 199 9.58 -7.00 -6.38
N GLY A 200 10.82 -6.65 -6.04
CA GLY A 200 11.90 -7.63 -5.97
C GLY A 200 11.65 -8.74 -4.93
N ASP A 201 11.07 -8.40 -3.78
CA ASP A 201 10.68 -9.37 -2.75
C ASP A 201 9.61 -10.34 -3.25
N PHE A 202 8.57 -9.82 -3.90
CA PHE A 202 7.51 -10.63 -4.50
C PHE A 202 8.10 -11.66 -5.48
N VAL A 203 8.90 -11.20 -6.44
CA VAL A 203 9.50 -12.06 -7.47
C VAL A 203 10.41 -13.13 -6.87
N ARG A 204 11.24 -12.77 -5.88
CA ARG A 204 12.16 -13.74 -5.24
C ARG A 204 11.42 -14.83 -4.46
N ARG A 205 10.26 -14.50 -3.88
CA ARG A 205 9.49 -15.42 -3.03
C ARG A 205 8.46 -16.21 -3.80
N LEU A 206 8.19 -15.85 -5.06
CA LEU A 206 7.22 -16.51 -5.90
C LEU A 206 7.67 -17.94 -6.23
N LYS A 207 6.84 -18.90 -5.82
CA LYS A 207 6.94 -20.33 -6.10
C LYS A 207 5.55 -20.85 -6.48
N TRP A 208 4.98 -20.21 -7.49
CA TRP A 208 3.74 -20.64 -8.09
C TRP A 208 3.99 -21.94 -8.84
N MET A 209 3.26 -23.00 -8.52
CA MET A 209 3.37 -24.25 -9.29
C MET A 209 2.78 -24.02 -10.68
N ASP A 210 3.48 -24.47 -11.72
CA ASP A 210 2.98 -24.40 -13.09
C ASP A 210 1.75 -25.32 -13.24
N ARG A 211 0.84 -24.93 -14.14
CA ARG A 211 -0.38 -25.71 -14.43
C ARG A 211 -0.09 -27.14 -14.91
N GLU A 212 1.12 -27.39 -15.42
CA GLU A 212 1.54 -28.73 -15.87
C GLU A 212 1.81 -29.69 -14.69
N ASP A 213 2.24 -29.17 -13.53
CA ASP A 213 2.49 -30.00 -12.34
C ASP A 213 1.20 -30.38 -11.60
N GLN A 214 0.12 -29.62 -11.80
CA GLN A 214 -1.20 -29.90 -11.18
C GLN A 214 -2.05 -30.90 -11.96
N ALA A 215 -1.69 -31.19 -13.22
CA ALA A 215 -2.38 -32.17 -14.06
C ALA A 215 -1.73 -33.57 -14.02
N ALA A 216 -0.67 -33.74 -13.20
CA ALA A 216 0.11 -34.97 -13.09
C ALA A 216 -0.24 -35.85 -11.87
N ASP A 217 -1.24 -35.44 -11.06
CA ASP A 217 -1.82 -36.20 -9.94
C ASP A 217 -3.33 -36.48 -10.19
#